data_AF-A0A7V8VRQ0-F1
#
_entry.id   AF-A0A7V8VRQ0-F1
#
_cell.length_a   1.000
_cell.length_b   1.000
_cell.length_c   1.000
_cell.angle_alpha   90.00
_cell.angle_beta   90.00
_cell.angle_gamma   90.00
#
_symmetry.space_group_name_H-M   'P 1'
#
loop_
_entity.id
_entity.type
_entity.pdbx_description
1 polymer ?
#
loop_
_entity_poly.entity_id
_entity_poly.type
_entity_poly.pdbx_seq_one_letter_code
_entity_poly.pdbx_strand_id
1 'polypeptide(L)'
;MTPLLTLFLQGLAAFLVLLFGILALAVARHQDAFLPVRREAWWFIGAAFALLGLLQSVQGVIAAPWAYFSGPGTAVYEVYLRWAPVGNHSRGLLVVVFAVLLPLLAQRQPLPRLRELAVVALLLGVLVGGFGGWVEGTLLQERHYTWLATSNTVQLMVLSAALLHALWIRTMDEHLWLSLFAYNLMQALHVGWLSALVWENVPGVWTPSPTYIMLYSAALQMVMLAFVLRRLALARRGVQVPALTDPEPEPEFSTFG
;
A
#
# COMPACT_ATOMS: atom_id res chain seq x y z
N MET A 1 2.13 -9.08 26.17
CA MET A 1 1.96 -9.70 24.83
C MET A 1 3.35 -10.02 24.27
N THR A 2 3.53 -11.16 23.60
CA THR A 2 4.86 -11.67 23.21
C THR A 2 5.38 -11.03 21.92
N PRO A 3 6.67 -10.65 21.82
CA PRO A 3 7.31 -10.15 20.60
C PRO A 3 7.12 -11.05 19.37
N LEU A 4 7.00 -12.37 19.60
CA LEU A 4 6.73 -13.36 18.57
C LEU A 4 5.41 -13.12 17.85
N LEU A 5 4.36 -12.68 18.56
CA LEU A 5 3.08 -12.37 17.94
C LEU A 5 3.20 -11.15 17.01
N THR A 6 3.95 -10.13 17.41
CA THR A 6 4.20 -8.95 16.58
C THR A 6 4.95 -9.33 15.30
N LEU A 7 6.00 -10.14 15.41
CA LEU A 7 6.75 -10.65 14.25
C LEU A 7 5.87 -11.48 13.31
N PHE A 8 5.03 -12.36 13.86
CA PHE A 8 4.07 -13.13 13.09
C PHE A 8 3.09 -12.24 12.33
N LEU A 9 2.47 -11.26 13.01
CA LEU A 9 1.52 -10.34 12.40
C LEU A 9 2.19 -9.44 11.34
N GLN A 10 3.45 -9.04 11.56
CA GLN A 10 4.23 -8.30 10.56
C GLN A 10 4.46 -9.14 9.30
N GLY A 11 4.82 -10.42 9.46
CA GLY A 11 4.99 -11.35 8.34
C GLY A 11 3.68 -11.62 7.60
N LEU A 12 2.58 -11.81 8.35
CA LEU A 12 1.23 -11.94 7.80
C LEU A 12 0.87 -10.70 6.99
N ALA A 13 1.07 -9.50 7.54
CA ALA A 13 0.74 -8.26 6.86
C ALA A 13 1.52 -8.10 5.54
N ALA A 14 2.82 -8.38 5.56
CA ALA A 14 3.65 -8.36 4.35
C ALA A 14 3.14 -9.33 3.27
N PHE A 15 2.76 -10.55 3.68
CA PHE A 15 2.19 -11.54 2.80
C PHE A 15 0.84 -11.10 2.21
N LEU A 16 -0.06 -10.53 3.02
CA LEU A 16 -1.37 -10.06 2.56
C LEU A 16 -1.23 -8.93 1.52
N VAL A 17 -0.28 -8.01 1.71
CA VAL A 17 0.03 -6.93 0.75
C VAL A 17 0.57 -7.51 -0.57
N LEU A 18 1.49 -8.46 -0.49
CA LEU A 18 2.05 -9.13 -1.67
C LEU A 18 0.96 -9.88 -2.44
N LEU A 19 0.13 -10.65 -1.72
CA LEU A 19 -0.97 -11.41 -2.29
C LEU A 19 -1.99 -10.47 -2.96
N PHE A 20 -2.32 -9.34 -2.33
CA PHE A 20 -3.18 -8.33 -2.94
C PHE A 20 -2.60 -7.82 -4.26
N GLY A 21 -1.30 -7.48 -4.30
CA GLY A 21 -0.63 -7.04 -5.51
C GLY A 21 -0.69 -8.07 -6.64
N ILE A 22 -0.42 -9.34 -6.33
CA ILE A 22 -0.51 -10.45 -7.30
C ILE A 22 -1.94 -10.64 -7.82
N LEU A 23 -2.94 -10.61 -6.93
CA LEU A 23 -4.34 -10.75 -7.32
C LEU A 23 -4.83 -9.56 -8.14
N ALA A 24 -4.38 -8.34 -7.83
CA ALA A 24 -4.68 -7.14 -8.61
C ALA A 24 -4.09 -7.24 -10.04
N LEU A 25 -2.86 -7.75 -10.18
CA LEU A 25 -2.29 -8.08 -11.50
C LEU A 25 -3.12 -9.14 -12.24
N ALA A 26 -3.65 -10.13 -11.52
CA ALA A 26 -4.53 -11.13 -12.11
C ALA A 26 -5.87 -10.52 -12.56
N VAL A 27 -6.45 -9.57 -11.82
CA VAL A 27 -7.64 -8.82 -12.24
C VAL A 27 -7.36 -8.09 -13.55
N ALA A 28 -6.24 -7.39 -13.66
CA ALA A 28 -5.86 -6.67 -14.87
C ALA A 28 -5.77 -7.60 -16.10
N ARG A 29 -5.28 -8.83 -15.94
CA ARG A 29 -5.20 -9.80 -17.04
C ARG A 29 -6.56 -10.27 -17.55
N HIS A 30 -7.58 -10.26 -16.70
CA HIS A 30 -8.94 -10.73 -17.04
C HIS A 30 -9.90 -9.58 -17.38
N GLN A 31 -9.46 -8.32 -17.37
CA GLN A 31 -10.32 -7.21 -17.79
C GLN A 31 -10.37 -7.09 -19.32
N ASP A 32 -11.58 -6.83 -19.81
CA ASP A 32 -11.86 -6.65 -21.24
C ASP A 32 -11.05 -5.52 -21.85
N ALA A 33 -10.70 -5.69 -23.13
CA ALA A 33 -9.99 -4.69 -23.92
C ALA A 33 -10.78 -3.37 -24.09
N PHE A 34 -12.10 -3.40 -23.91
CA PHE A 34 -13.00 -2.27 -24.11
C PHE A 34 -12.88 -1.17 -23.03
N LEU A 35 -12.30 -1.48 -21.86
CA LEU A 35 -12.07 -0.51 -20.78
C LEU A 35 -10.58 -0.44 -20.42
N PRO A 36 -9.72 0.06 -21.34
CA PRO A 36 -8.27 0.00 -21.18
C PRO A 36 -7.80 0.73 -19.92
N VAL A 37 -8.44 1.84 -19.55
CA VAL A 37 -8.09 2.65 -18.37
C VAL A 37 -8.18 1.84 -17.07
N ARG A 38 -9.26 1.07 -16.87
CA ARG A 38 -9.46 0.27 -15.65
C ARG A 38 -8.43 -0.86 -15.56
N ARG A 39 -8.10 -1.46 -16.70
CA ARG A 39 -7.06 -2.48 -16.79
C ARG A 39 -5.69 -1.93 -16.40
N GLU A 40 -5.33 -0.75 -16.92
CA GLU A 40 -4.08 -0.08 -16.59
C GLU A 40 -4.01 0.28 -15.10
N ALA A 41 -5.11 0.78 -14.52
CA ALA A 41 -5.19 1.09 -13.10
C ALA A 41 -4.95 -0.16 -12.22
N TRP A 42 -5.63 -1.27 -12.51
CA TRP A 42 -5.42 -2.54 -11.80
C TRP A 42 -4.00 -3.09 -11.97
N TRP A 43 -3.44 -2.99 -13.17
CA TRP A 43 -2.07 -3.44 -13.44
C TRP A 43 -1.05 -2.62 -12.63
N PHE A 44 -1.20 -1.29 -12.66
CA PHE A 44 -0.29 -0.38 -11.98
C PHE A 44 -0.36 -0.55 -10.46
N ILE A 45 -1.56 -0.57 -9.89
CA ILE A 45 -1.76 -0.81 -8.46
C ILE A 45 -1.24 -2.20 -8.08
N GLY A 46 -1.52 -3.22 -8.89
CA GLY A 46 -0.99 -4.56 -8.66
C GLY A 46 0.53 -4.60 -8.63
N ALA A 47 1.20 -3.93 -9.58
CA ALA A 47 2.65 -3.83 -9.63
C ALA A 47 3.24 -3.09 -8.42
N ALA A 48 2.66 -1.94 -8.06
CA ALA A 48 3.10 -1.15 -6.91
C ALA A 48 2.95 -1.94 -5.60
N PHE A 49 1.81 -2.59 -5.37
CA PHE A 49 1.56 -3.37 -4.16
C PHE A 49 2.35 -4.69 -4.12
N ALA A 50 2.60 -5.33 -5.27
CA ALA A 50 3.47 -6.50 -5.32
C ALA A 50 4.91 -6.13 -4.93
N LEU A 51 5.43 -5.00 -5.46
CA LEU A 51 6.75 -4.49 -5.10
C LEU A 51 6.82 -4.08 -3.62
N LEU A 52 5.79 -3.38 -3.12
CA LEU A 52 5.65 -3.02 -1.71
C LEU A 52 5.65 -4.26 -0.81
N GLY A 53 4.84 -5.28 -1.13
CA GLY A 53 4.73 -6.52 -0.37
C GLY A 53 6.03 -7.33 -0.40
N LEU A 54 6.75 -7.34 -1.52
CA LEU A 54 8.07 -7.97 -1.62
C LEU A 54 9.08 -7.29 -0.70
N LEU A 55 9.17 -5.96 -0.72
CA LEU A 55 10.03 -5.19 0.17
C LEU A 55 9.68 -5.44 1.64
N GLN A 56 8.39 -5.46 1.98
CA GLN A 56 7.92 -5.77 3.33
C GLN A 56 8.24 -7.20 3.74
N SER A 57 8.20 -8.16 2.81
CA SER A 57 8.50 -9.56 3.10
C SER A 57 9.98 -9.75 3.40
N VAL A 58 10.86 -9.15 2.58
CA VAL A 58 12.31 -9.16 2.83
C VAL A 58 12.63 -8.53 4.19
N GLN A 59 12.05 -7.37 4.49
CA GLN A 59 12.33 -6.67 5.75
C GLN A 59 11.70 -7.36 6.97
N GLY A 60 10.44 -7.77 6.88
CA GLY A 60 9.63 -8.22 8.03
C GLY A 60 9.64 -9.72 8.28
N VAL A 61 9.85 -10.55 7.26
CA VAL A 61 9.87 -12.02 7.40
C VAL A 61 11.29 -12.55 7.48
N ILE A 62 12.25 -11.91 6.79
CA ILE A 62 13.63 -12.39 6.76
C ILE A 62 14.49 -11.57 7.71
N ALA A 63 14.63 -10.27 7.46
CA ALA A 63 15.59 -9.44 8.19
C ALA A 63 15.21 -9.21 9.66
N ALA A 64 13.95 -8.90 9.95
CA ALA A 64 13.50 -8.60 11.32
C ALA A 64 13.61 -9.81 12.27
N PRO A 65 13.15 -11.04 11.92
CA PRO A 65 13.34 -12.19 12.79
C PRO A 65 14.82 -12.54 12.98
N TRP A 66 15.63 -12.48 11.92
CA TRP A 66 17.06 -12.77 12.03
C TRP A 66 17.78 -11.79 12.96
N ALA A 67 17.48 -10.49 12.86
CA ALA A 67 17.99 -9.49 13.77
C ALA A 67 17.50 -9.71 15.22
N TYR A 68 16.22 -10.03 15.40
CA TYR A 68 15.63 -10.30 16.71
C TYR A 68 16.32 -11.48 17.41
N PHE A 69 16.53 -12.59 16.72
CA PHE A 69 17.18 -13.78 17.30
C PHE A 69 18.69 -13.62 17.48
N SER A 70 19.34 -12.79 16.66
CA SER A 70 20.76 -12.46 16.84
C SER A 70 20.99 -11.57 18.06
N GLY A 71 20.01 -10.71 18.37
CA GLY A 71 20.03 -9.84 19.55
C GLY A 71 20.84 -8.55 19.37
N PRO A 72 20.65 -7.56 20.28
CA PRO A 72 21.31 -6.26 20.21
C PRO A 72 22.85 -6.36 20.23
N GLY A 73 23.53 -5.45 19.52
CA GLY A 73 24.99 -5.38 19.46
C GLY A 73 25.66 -6.39 18.52
N THR A 74 24.89 -7.29 17.90
CA THR A 74 25.41 -8.16 16.83
C THR A 74 25.48 -7.44 15.49
N ALA A 75 26.40 -7.84 14.63
CA ALA A 75 26.51 -7.29 13.27
C ALA A 75 25.19 -7.40 12.47
N VAL A 76 24.44 -8.49 12.67
CA VAL A 76 23.13 -8.69 12.02
C VAL A 76 22.12 -7.64 12.49
N TYR A 77 22.05 -7.38 13.80
CA TYR A 77 21.16 -6.39 14.37
C TYR A 77 21.50 -4.97 13.92
N GLU A 78 22.79 -4.61 13.89
CA GLU A 78 23.24 -3.29 13.42
C GLU A 78 22.97 -3.09 11.92
N VAL A 79 23.21 -4.13 11.10
CA VAL A 79 22.86 -4.10 9.67
C VAL A 79 21.35 -3.94 9.50
N TYR A 80 20.53 -4.65 10.28
CA TYR A 80 19.08 -4.48 10.25
C TYR A 80 18.65 -3.06 10.64
N LEU A 81 19.20 -2.49 11.73
CA LEU A 81 18.88 -1.13 12.14
C LEU A 81 19.28 -0.08 11.11
N ARG A 82 20.35 -0.32 10.35
CA ARG A 82 20.75 0.53 9.22
C ARG A 82 19.81 0.39 8.02
N TRP A 83 19.33 -0.80 7.74
CA TRP A 83 18.39 -1.04 6.64
C TRP A 83 16.93 -0.76 6.98
N ALA A 84 16.57 -0.67 8.26
CA ALA A 84 15.19 -0.42 8.67
C ALA A 84 14.66 0.94 8.17
N PRO A 85 15.41 2.06 8.31
CA PRO A 85 15.11 3.32 7.65
C PRO A 85 15.05 3.16 6.13
N VAL A 86 16.05 2.57 5.50
CA VAL A 86 16.12 2.34 4.04
C VAL A 86 14.83 1.68 3.52
N GLY A 87 14.39 0.61 4.19
CA GLY A 87 13.16 -0.10 3.87
C GLY A 87 11.90 0.74 4.11
N ASN A 88 11.85 1.56 5.15
CA ASN A 88 10.72 2.48 5.39
C ASN A 88 10.64 3.58 4.32
N HIS A 89 11.76 4.23 3.99
CA HIS A 89 11.83 5.31 3.01
C HIS A 89 11.47 4.85 1.61
N SER A 90 12.01 3.70 1.19
CA SER A 90 11.68 3.06 -0.10
C SER A 90 10.18 2.82 -0.22
N ARG A 91 9.55 2.30 0.85
CA ARG A 91 8.10 2.06 0.89
C ARG A 91 7.31 3.36 0.84
N GLY A 92 7.73 4.36 1.60
CA GLY A 92 7.04 5.64 1.65
C GLY A 92 7.05 6.38 0.32
N LEU A 93 8.21 6.46 -0.33
CA LEU A 93 8.32 7.08 -1.65
C LEU A 93 7.62 6.27 -2.74
N LEU A 94 7.62 4.95 -2.67
CA LEU A 94 6.80 4.11 -3.56
C LEU A 94 5.32 4.48 -3.46
N VAL A 95 4.81 4.72 -2.25
CA VAL A 95 3.42 5.15 -2.02
C VAL A 95 3.14 6.52 -2.63
N VAL A 96 4.02 7.50 -2.40
CA VAL A 96 3.90 8.83 -3.01
C VAL A 96 3.88 8.75 -4.53
N VAL A 97 4.84 8.01 -5.11
CA VAL A 97 4.95 7.87 -6.56
C VAL A 97 3.65 7.31 -7.15
N PHE A 98 3.12 6.22 -6.59
CA PHE A 98 1.89 5.66 -7.15
C PHE A 98 0.68 6.56 -6.93
N ALA A 99 0.59 7.24 -5.79
CA ALA A 99 -0.49 8.18 -5.52
C ALA A 99 -0.48 9.37 -6.50
N VAL A 100 0.70 9.88 -6.87
CA VAL A 100 0.86 10.93 -7.89
C VAL A 100 0.51 10.43 -9.29
N LEU A 101 0.82 9.17 -9.60
CA LEU A 101 0.51 8.58 -10.91
C LEU A 101 -0.97 8.18 -11.06
N LEU A 102 -1.69 7.96 -9.96
CA LEU A 102 -3.10 7.55 -9.99
C LEU A 102 -4.01 8.56 -10.72
N PRO A 103 -3.89 9.90 -10.51
CA PRO A 103 -4.57 10.90 -11.33
C PRO A 103 -4.26 10.83 -12.82
N LEU A 104 -3.01 10.52 -13.19
CA LEU A 104 -2.62 10.38 -14.60
C LEU A 104 -3.23 9.14 -15.23
N LEU A 105 -3.33 8.04 -14.48
CA LEU A 105 -4.04 6.82 -14.88
C LEU A 105 -5.55 7.01 -14.94
N ALA A 106 -6.09 7.93 -14.14
CA ALA A 106 -7.52 8.25 -14.16
C ALA A 106 -7.96 9.05 -15.39
N GLN A 107 -7.04 9.48 -16.26
CA GLN A 107 -7.39 10.21 -17.49
C GLN A 107 -8.15 9.32 -18.47
N ARG A 108 -9.12 9.91 -19.19
CA ARG A 108 -9.98 9.18 -20.15
C ARG A 108 -9.19 8.59 -21.34
N GLN A 109 -8.05 9.19 -21.68
CA GLN A 109 -7.18 8.72 -22.75
C GLN A 109 -5.85 8.28 -22.12
N PRO A 110 -5.48 6.99 -22.20
CA PRO A 110 -4.21 6.53 -21.66
C PRO A 110 -3.05 7.14 -22.46
N LEU A 111 -2.05 7.69 -21.75
CA LEU A 111 -0.83 8.19 -22.38
C LEU A 111 -0.09 7.06 -23.10
N PRO A 112 0.52 7.31 -24.28
CA PRO A 112 1.42 6.35 -24.90
C PRO A 112 2.57 6.06 -23.94
N ARG A 113 2.94 4.78 -23.80
CA ARG A 113 4.01 4.31 -22.90
C ARG A 113 3.77 4.57 -21.40
N LEU A 114 2.53 4.78 -20.97
CA LEU A 114 2.21 4.99 -19.55
C LEU A 114 2.72 3.84 -18.66
N ARG A 115 2.67 2.59 -19.13
CA ARG A 115 3.24 1.44 -18.43
C ARG A 115 4.74 1.56 -18.21
N GLU A 116 5.50 1.91 -19.25
CA GLU A 116 6.95 2.05 -19.17
C GLU A 116 7.33 3.17 -18.19
N LEU A 117 6.68 4.32 -18.31
CA LEU A 117 6.86 5.46 -17.40
C LEU A 117 6.52 5.07 -15.96
N ALA A 118 5.44 4.33 -15.76
CA ALA A 118 5.02 3.85 -14.46
C ALA A 118 6.03 2.86 -13.84
N VAL A 119 6.55 1.89 -14.60
CA VAL A 119 7.63 1.00 -14.12
C VAL A 119 8.85 1.81 -13.72
N VAL A 120 9.30 2.70 -14.60
CA VAL A 120 10.47 3.54 -14.34
C VAL A 120 10.26 4.38 -13.08
N ALA A 121 9.10 5.01 -12.93
CA ALA A 121 8.78 5.81 -11.76
C ALA A 121 8.74 4.96 -10.46
N LEU A 122 8.13 3.77 -10.48
CA LEU A 122 8.10 2.88 -9.31
C LEU A 122 9.52 2.45 -8.92
N LEU A 123 10.35 2.06 -9.89
CA LEU A 123 11.74 1.68 -9.66
C LEU A 123 12.55 2.86 -9.13
N LEU A 124 12.41 4.04 -9.74
CA LEU A 124 13.07 5.26 -9.26
C LEU A 124 12.61 5.62 -7.83
N GLY A 125 11.32 5.48 -7.52
CA GLY A 125 10.81 5.70 -6.16
C GLY A 125 11.47 4.79 -5.12
N VAL A 126 11.62 3.50 -5.44
CA VAL A 126 12.34 2.54 -4.59
C VAL A 126 13.82 2.91 -4.47
N LEU A 127 14.48 3.25 -5.58
CA LEU A 127 15.90 3.59 -5.57
C LEU A 127 16.19 4.90 -4.81
N VAL A 128 15.38 5.94 -5.02
CA VAL A 128 15.53 7.23 -4.33
C VAL A 128 15.22 7.07 -2.84
N GLY A 129 14.18 6.32 -2.46
CA GLY A 129 13.91 6.05 -1.06
C GLY A 129 14.96 5.15 -0.41
N GLY A 130 15.49 4.20 -1.16
CA GLY A 130 16.60 3.37 -0.73
C GLY A 130 17.84 4.20 -0.44
N PHE A 131 18.21 5.08 -1.38
CA PHE A 131 19.32 6.00 -1.22
C PHE A 131 19.11 6.99 -0.07
N GLY A 132 17.90 7.55 0.06
CA GLY A 132 17.56 8.47 1.15
C GLY A 132 17.76 7.85 2.53
N GLY A 133 17.23 6.64 2.75
CA GLY A 133 17.44 5.95 4.02
C GLY A 133 18.89 5.48 4.23
N TRP A 134 19.64 5.22 3.15
CA TRP A 134 21.06 4.85 3.27
C TRP A 134 21.91 6.03 3.76
N VAL A 135 21.60 7.23 3.28
CA VAL A 135 22.24 8.48 3.69
C VAL A 135 21.87 8.86 5.13
N GLU A 136 20.65 8.54 5.58
CA GLU A 136 20.21 8.82 6.95
C GLU A 136 21.00 8.02 8.01
N GLY A 137 21.37 6.78 7.68
CA GLY A 137 22.22 5.92 8.50
C GLY A 137 21.45 5.00 9.45
N THR A 138 22.02 4.71 10.61
CA THR A 138 21.42 3.82 11.61
C THR A 138 20.21 4.49 12.26
N LEU A 139 19.13 3.71 12.47
CA LEU A 139 17.91 4.17 13.13
C LEU A 139 18.20 4.75 14.53
N LEU A 140 18.05 6.06 14.65
CA LEU A 140 18.05 6.82 15.91
C LEU A 140 16.63 7.30 16.18
N GLN A 141 16.04 6.86 17.29
CA GLN A 141 14.64 7.08 17.64
C GLN A 141 14.21 8.55 17.52
N GLU A 142 15.00 9.46 18.09
CA GLU A 142 14.73 10.91 18.15
C GLU A 142 14.68 11.58 16.77
N ARG A 143 15.55 11.16 15.85
CA ARG A 143 15.66 11.76 14.52
C ARG A 143 14.68 11.16 13.52
N HIS A 144 14.56 9.83 13.54
CA HIS A 144 13.88 9.11 12.48
C HIS A 144 12.36 9.09 12.67
N TYR A 145 11.85 9.16 13.90
CA TYR A 145 10.40 9.06 14.12
C TYR A 145 9.65 10.32 13.68
N THR A 146 10.22 11.51 13.89
CA THR A 146 9.65 12.77 13.38
C THR A 146 9.64 12.79 11.85
N TRP A 147 10.72 12.35 11.22
CA TRP A 147 10.80 12.29 9.76
C TRP A 147 9.85 11.24 9.17
N LEU A 148 9.79 10.03 9.77
CA LEU A 148 8.83 8.99 9.39
C LEU A 148 7.38 9.49 9.51
N ALA A 149 7.03 10.12 10.63
CA ALA A 149 5.69 10.69 10.83
C ALA A 149 5.35 11.75 9.75
N THR A 150 6.29 12.63 9.43
CA THR A 150 6.12 13.64 8.36
C THR A 150 5.92 12.97 7.01
N SER A 151 6.77 12.00 6.65
CA SER A 151 6.69 11.29 5.38
C SER A 151 5.39 10.50 5.21
N ASN A 152 4.91 9.86 6.28
CA ASN A 152 3.65 9.11 6.27
C ASN A 152 2.44 10.05 6.17
N THR A 153 2.52 11.23 6.78
CA THR A 153 1.49 12.27 6.64
C THR A 153 1.40 12.76 5.19
N VAL A 154 2.55 13.03 4.56
CA VAL A 154 2.60 13.43 3.14
C VAL A 154 2.00 12.32 2.25
N GLN A 155 2.38 11.06 2.47
CA GLN A 155 1.78 9.93 1.74
C GLN A 155 0.27 9.87 1.88
N LEU A 156 -0.24 9.98 3.11
CA LEU A 156 -1.66 9.97 3.42
C LEU A 156 -2.39 11.11 2.69
N MET A 157 -1.84 12.32 2.71
CA MET A 157 -2.44 13.48 2.03
C MET A 157 -2.48 13.29 0.52
N VAL A 158 -1.37 12.85 -0.09
CA VAL A 158 -1.28 12.63 -1.53
C VAL A 158 -2.20 11.51 -1.99
N LEU A 159 -2.26 10.39 -1.25
CA LEU A 159 -3.16 9.29 -1.57
C LEU A 159 -4.63 9.68 -1.40
N SER A 160 -4.97 10.42 -0.34
CA SER A 160 -6.32 10.93 -0.13
C SER A 160 -6.76 11.85 -1.27
N ALA A 161 -5.89 12.78 -1.70
CA ALA A 161 -6.16 13.66 -2.82
C ALA A 161 -6.34 12.87 -4.14
N ALA A 162 -5.50 11.87 -4.37
CA ALA A 162 -5.61 10.99 -5.53
C ALA A 162 -6.94 10.20 -5.54
N LEU A 163 -7.39 9.70 -4.39
CA LEU A 163 -8.66 8.98 -4.26
C LEU A 163 -9.88 9.88 -4.48
N LEU A 164 -9.85 11.11 -3.95
CA LEU A 164 -10.89 12.10 -4.20
C LEU A 164 -10.96 12.49 -5.69
N HIS A 165 -9.80 12.67 -6.32
CA HIS A 165 -9.71 12.93 -7.75
C HIS A 165 -10.24 11.75 -8.59
N ALA A 166 -9.93 10.51 -8.20
CA ALA A 166 -10.46 9.32 -8.86
C ALA A 166 -12.00 9.21 -8.76
N LEU A 167 -12.59 9.58 -7.62
CA LEU A 167 -14.05 9.70 -7.47
C LEU A 167 -14.63 10.73 -8.43
N TRP A 168 -13.98 11.89 -8.55
CA TRP A 168 -14.44 12.97 -9.41
C TRP A 168 -14.50 12.56 -10.88
N ILE A 169 -13.48 11.86 -11.38
CA ILE A 169 -13.38 11.49 -12.80
C ILE A 169 -14.19 10.23 -13.15
N ARG A 170 -14.62 9.44 -12.15
CA ARG A 170 -15.43 8.22 -12.32
C ARG A 170 -14.76 7.12 -13.17
N THR A 171 -13.44 7.14 -13.28
CA THR A 171 -12.70 6.19 -14.13
C THR A 171 -12.25 4.94 -13.38
N MET A 172 -12.29 4.97 -12.04
CA MET A 172 -11.80 3.88 -11.21
C MET A 172 -12.91 2.91 -10.83
N ASP A 173 -12.59 1.62 -10.95
CA ASP A 173 -13.44 0.51 -10.52
C ASP A 173 -13.77 0.62 -9.02
N GLU A 174 -15.04 0.43 -8.64
CA GLU A 174 -15.49 0.52 -7.25
C GLU A 174 -14.62 -0.32 -6.30
N HIS A 175 -14.32 -1.57 -6.68
CA HIS A 175 -13.57 -2.46 -5.80
C HIS A 175 -12.12 -1.99 -5.65
N LEU A 176 -11.53 -1.43 -6.71
CA LEU A 176 -10.20 -0.82 -6.65
C LEU A 176 -10.21 0.39 -5.70
N TRP A 177 -11.23 1.24 -5.80
CA TRP A 177 -11.39 2.39 -4.92
C TRP A 177 -11.52 1.98 -3.46
N LEU A 178 -12.39 1.01 -3.16
CA LEU A 178 -12.58 0.51 -1.80
C LEU A 178 -11.31 -0.15 -1.24
N SER A 179 -10.55 -0.88 -2.05
CA SER A 179 -9.24 -1.42 -1.64
C SER A 179 -8.26 -0.30 -1.28
N LEU A 180 -8.13 0.73 -2.11
CA LEU A 180 -7.21 1.84 -1.85
C LEU A 180 -7.68 2.71 -0.69
N PHE A 181 -9.00 2.86 -0.50
CA PHE A 181 -9.57 3.53 0.66
C PHE A 181 -9.24 2.77 1.96
N ALA A 182 -9.40 1.45 1.99
CA ALA A 182 -9.01 0.64 3.14
C ALA A 182 -7.51 0.76 3.46
N TYR A 183 -6.66 0.79 2.43
CA TYR A 183 -5.23 1.07 2.59
C TYR A 183 -4.96 2.48 3.14
N ASN A 184 -5.66 3.50 2.61
CA ASN A 184 -5.52 4.88 3.07
C ASN A 184 -5.97 5.05 4.53
N LEU A 185 -7.06 4.37 4.93
CA LEU A 185 -7.51 4.32 6.32
C LEU A 185 -6.48 3.66 7.22
N MET A 186 -5.84 2.58 6.77
CA MET A 186 -4.73 1.94 7.50
C MET A 186 -3.58 2.93 7.71
N GLN A 187 -3.19 3.69 6.68
CA GLN A 187 -2.15 4.71 6.77
C GLN A 187 -2.54 5.86 7.71
N ALA A 188 -3.81 6.29 7.70
CA ALA A 188 -4.31 7.30 8.63
C ALA A 188 -4.17 6.85 10.09
N LEU A 189 -4.51 5.59 10.38
CA LEU A 189 -4.31 5.01 11.70
C LEU A 189 -2.82 4.92 12.08
N HIS A 190 -1.93 4.60 11.12
CA HIS A 190 -0.47 4.59 11.34
C HIS A 190 0.05 5.98 11.69
N VAL A 191 -0.39 7.02 10.97
CA VAL A 191 0.02 8.40 11.21
C VAL A 191 -0.50 8.90 12.56
N GLY A 192 -1.79 8.70 12.84
CA GLY A 192 -2.39 9.10 14.12
C GLY A 192 -1.69 8.42 15.30
N TRP A 193 -1.31 7.16 15.12
CA TRP A 193 -0.52 6.43 16.09
C TRP A 193 0.88 6.98 16.32
N LEU A 194 1.65 7.17 15.25
CA LEU A 194 3.01 7.71 15.36
C LEU A 194 2.98 9.09 16.02
N SER A 195 1.95 9.88 15.72
CA SER A 195 1.71 11.16 16.37
C SER A 195 1.47 11.00 17.86
N ALA A 196 0.61 10.07 18.29
CA ALA A 196 0.38 9.79 19.72
C ALA A 196 1.66 9.37 20.46
N LEU A 197 2.50 8.51 19.85
CA LEU A 197 3.78 8.10 20.44
C LEU A 197 4.76 9.27 20.61
N VAL A 198 4.81 10.19 19.64
CA VAL A 198 5.65 11.39 19.74
C VAL A 198 5.17 12.31 20.86
N TRP A 199 3.86 12.35 21.13
CA TRP A 199 3.27 13.20 22.17
C TRP A 199 3.41 12.63 23.59
N GLU A 200 3.27 11.32 23.79
CA GLU A 200 3.31 10.73 25.14
C GLU A 200 4.72 10.75 25.76
N ASN A 201 5.78 10.84 24.96
CA ASN A 201 7.17 11.04 25.40
C ASN A 201 7.67 10.06 26.49
N VAL A 202 7.02 8.89 26.65
CA VAL A 202 7.41 7.87 27.63
C VAL A 202 8.46 6.96 26.99
N PRO A 203 9.74 7.01 27.43
CA PRO A 203 10.78 6.18 26.84
C PRO A 203 10.50 4.69 27.09
N GLY A 204 10.56 3.87 26.05
CA GLY A 204 10.53 2.42 26.16
C GLY A 204 9.15 1.76 26.33
N VAL A 205 8.07 2.53 26.47
CA VAL A 205 6.70 2.00 26.54
C VAL A 205 5.92 2.47 25.31
N TRP A 206 5.68 1.54 24.38
CA TRP A 206 4.81 1.79 23.25
C TRP A 206 3.37 1.60 23.71
N THR A 207 2.64 2.71 23.85
CA THR A 207 1.21 2.72 24.14
C THR A 207 0.42 3.34 22.98
N PRO A 208 -0.54 2.60 22.40
CA PRO A 208 -0.78 1.15 22.57
C PRO A 208 0.41 0.29 22.07
N SER A 209 0.35 -1.05 22.18
CA SER A 209 1.48 -1.90 21.74
C SER A 209 1.60 -2.01 20.20
N PRO A 210 2.80 -2.25 19.63
CA PRO A 210 2.99 -2.49 18.20
C PRO A 210 2.13 -3.63 17.64
N THR A 211 1.76 -4.60 18.49
CA THR A 211 0.85 -5.68 18.14
C THR A 211 -0.52 -5.17 17.69
N TYR A 212 -1.06 -4.13 18.33
CA TYR A 212 -2.34 -3.55 17.91
C TYR A 212 -2.24 -2.90 16.52
N ILE A 213 -1.11 -2.24 16.24
CA ILE A 213 -0.80 -1.67 14.92
C ILE A 213 -0.87 -2.76 13.86
N MET A 214 -0.15 -3.86 14.09
CA MET A 214 -0.10 -4.96 13.14
C MET A 214 -1.46 -5.66 13.00
N LEU A 215 -2.24 -5.76 14.08
CA LEU A 215 -3.55 -6.39 14.06
C LEU A 215 -4.55 -5.64 13.17
N TYR A 216 -4.72 -4.33 13.35
CA TYR A 216 -5.63 -3.58 12.48
C TYR A 216 -5.10 -3.47 11.06
N SER A 217 -3.77 -3.47 10.87
CA SER A 217 -3.16 -3.49 9.53
C SER A 217 -3.54 -4.76 8.79
N ALA A 218 -3.38 -5.92 9.43
CA ALA A 218 -3.79 -7.20 8.86
C ALA A 218 -5.31 -7.24 8.58
N ALA A 219 -6.13 -6.70 9.48
CA ALA A 219 -7.58 -6.62 9.28
C ALA A 219 -7.96 -5.79 8.04
N LEU A 220 -7.37 -4.60 7.86
CA LEU A 220 -7.65 -3.75 6.70
C LEU A 220 -7.09 -4.36 5.40
N GLN A 221 -5.95 -5.05 5.46
CA GLN A 221 -5.41 -5.78 4.30
C GLN A 221 -6.28 -6.98 3.91
N MET A 222 -6.90 -7.67 4.88
CA MET A 222 -7.90 -8.71 4.62
C MET A 222 -9.13 -8.12 3.92
N VAL A 223 -9.57 -6.92 4.31
CA VAL A 223 -10.65 -6.20 3.61
C VAL A 223 -10.24 -5.87 2.16
N MET A 224 -9.01 -5.41 1.92
CA MET A 224 -8.49 -5.21 0.57
C MET A 224 -8.51 -6.51 -0.25
N LEU A 225 -8.11 -7.63 0.36
CA LEU A 225 -8.13 -8.94 -0.28
C LEU A 225 -9.54 -9.40 -0.63
N ALA A 226 -10.52 -9.17 0.24
CA ALA A 226 -11.92 -9.49 -0.03
C ALA A 226 -12.42 -8.74 -1.29
N PHE A 227 -12.10 -7.45 -1.42
CA PHE A 227 -12.48 -6.66 -2.60
C PHE A 227 -11.78 -7.15 -3.89
N VAL A 228 -10.47 -7.41 -3.87
CA VAL A 228 -9.77 -7.88 -5.08
C VAL A 228 -10.19 -9.30 -5.48
N LEU A 229 -10.47 -10.20 -4.52
CA LEU A 229 -10.97 -11.54 -4.79
C LEU A 229 -12.36 -11.50 -5.41
N ARG A 230 -13.26 -10.69 -4.84
CA ARG A 230 -14.59 -10.45 -5.41
C ARG A 230 -14.48 -9.89 -6.83
N ARG A 231 -13.61 -8.89 -7.04
CA ARG A 231 -13.41 -8.32 -8.37
C ARG A 231 -12.86 -9.34 -9.37
N LEU A 232 -11.90 -10.17 -8.96
CA LEU A 232 -11.32 -11.22 -9.80
C LEU A 232 -12.37 -12.27 -10.19
N ALA A 233 -13.22 -12.68 -9.26
CA ALA A 233 -14.32 -13.58 -9.54
C ALA A 233 -15.30 -12.99 -10.58
N LEU A 234 -15.62 -11.70 -10.47
CA LEU A 234 -16.46 -10.99 -11.45
C LEU A 234 -15.77 -10.84 -12.80
N ALA A 235 -14.47 -10.52 -12.83
CA ALA A 235 -13.69 -10.38 -14.06
C ALA A 235 -13.63 -11.71 -14.85
N ARG A 236 -13.43 -12.83 -14.15
CA ARG A 236 -13.45 -14.17 -14.76
C ARG A 236 -14.81 -14.55 -15.36
N ARG A 237 -15.89 -13.91 -14.92
CA ARG A 237 -17.24 -14.10 -15.46
C ARG A 237 -17.58 -13.08 -16.56
N GLY A 238 -16.66 -12.19 -16.93
CA GLY A 238 -16.92 -11.09 -17.86
C GLY A 238 -17.86 -10.02 -17.30
N VAL A 239 -18.09 -9.99 -15.98
CA VAL A 239 -18.98 -9.00 -15.36
C VAL A 239 -18.24 -7.68 -15.21
N GLN A 240 -18.80 -6.64 -15.81
CA GLN A 240 -18.34 -5.27 -15.64
C GLN A 240 -18.81 -4.74 -14.29
N VAL A 241 -17.89 -4.12 -13.55
CA VAL A 241 -18.17 -3.48 -12.28
C VAL A 241 -18.22 -1.98 -12.55
N PRO A 242 -19.28 -1.26 -12.13
CA PRO A 242 -19.38 0.18 -12.32
C PRO A 242 -18.29 0.94 -11.55
N ALA A 243 -18.04 2.18 -11.93
CA ALA A 243 -17.38 3.13 -11.04
C ALA A 243 -18.34 3.52 -9.92
N LEU A 244 -17.82 3.94 -8.76
CA LEU A 244 -18.61 4.23 -7.55
C LEU A 244 -19.77 5.24 -7.78
N THR A 245 -19.63 6.09 -8.79
CA THR A 245 -20.56 7.18 -9.11
C THR A 245 -21.21 7.02 -10.48
N ASP A 246 -21.08 5.85 -11.12
CA ASP A 246 -21.88 5.56 -12.31
C ASP A 246 -23.36 5.52 -11.87
N PRO A 247 -24.29 6.13 -12.62
CA PRO A 247 -25.71 6.04 -12.29
C PRO A 247 -26.11 4.56 -12.26
N GLU A 248 -26.96 4.19 -11.28
CA GLU A 248 -27.54 2.84 -11.28
C GLU A 248 -28.19 2.61 -12.65
N PRO A 249 -27.97 1.44 -13.28
CA PRO A 249 -28.67 1.13 -14.51
C PRO A 249 -30.17 1.28 -14.23
N GLU A 250 -30.84 2.18 -14.96
CA GLU A 250 -32.28 2.30 -14.85
C GLU A 250 -32.86 0.89 -14.98
N PRO A 251 -33.68 0.43 -14.01
CA PRO A 251 -34.27 -0.90 -14.12
C PRO A 251 -34.98 -0.91 -15.46
N GLU A 252 -34.51 -1.75 -16.40
CA GLU A 252 -35.18 -1.92 -17.68
C GLU A 252 -36.62 -2.23 -17.32
N PHE A 253 -37.51 -1.24 -17.49
CA PHE A 253 -38.93 -1.45 -17.36
C PHE A 253 -39.23 -2.46 -18.45
N SER A 254 -39.24 -3.72 -18.06
CA SER A 254 -39.62 -4.83 -18.90
C SER A 254 -41.00 -4.46 -19.40
N THR A 255 -41.07 -3.96 -20.62
CA THR A 255 -42.30 -3.83 -21.36
C THR A 255 -42.73 -5.26 -21.65
N PHE A 256 -43.29 -5.91 -20.62
CA PHE A 256 -44.12 -7.08 -20.76
C PHE A 256 -45.37 -6.61 -21.50
N GLY A 257 -45.29 -6.67 -22.82
CA GLY A 257 -46.44 -6.81 -23.71
C GLY A 257 -46.75 -8.28 -23.90
#